data_AF-A0A315ZEP2-F1
#
_entry.id   AF-A0A315ZEP2-F1
#
_cell.length_a   1.000
_cell.length_b   1.000
_cell.length_c   1.000
_cell.angle_alpha   90.00
_cell.angle_beta   90.00
_cell.angle_gamma   90.00
#
_symmetry.space_group_name_H-M   'P 1'
#
loop_
_entity.id
_entity.type
_entity.pdbx_description
1 polymer ?
#
loop_
_entity_poly.entity_id
_entity_poly.type
_entity_poly.pdbx_seq_one_letter_code
_entity_poly.pdbx_strand_id
1 'polypeptide(L)'
;MKSYLFFNLILFLLLITSCSTESAKNKGEEEKDAVQSSLVYVINDDEASLVLSSSNSKSDLEQLKEIFKKDKDIDLDFSKSTFTDKGKLKRLHMIVDCNDGFKGDLEVSSLTLKLKKQGFRRDYLIRDNVPFYIGNM
;
A
#
# COMPACT_ATOMS: atom_id res chain seq x y z
N MET A 1 -54.58 -8.92 -0.46
CA MET A 1 -53.51 -9.94 -0.28
C MET A 1 -52.51 -9.80 -1.41
N LYS A 2 -51.22 -9.67 -1.06
CA LYS A 2 -50.00 -9.74 -1.91
C LYS A 2 -49.87 -8.61 -2.95
N SER A 3 -49.12 -7.52 -2.71
CA SER A 3 -47.66 -7.35 -2.53
C SER A 3 -46.79 -7.93 -3.65
N TYR A 4 -45.83 -7.10 -4.08
CA TYR A 4 -44.67 -7.32 -4.96
C TYR A 4 -44.87 -7.02 -6.45
N LEU A 5 -44.75 -5.73 -6.79
CA LEU A 5 -44.27 -5.27 -8.11
C LEU A 5 -43.68 -3.85 -7.97
N PHE A 6 -42.69 -3.73 -7.11
CA PHE A 6 -41.75 -2.60 -7.07
C PHE A 6 -40.36 -3.21 -6.93
N PHE A 7 -39.37 -2.66 -7.64
CA PHE A 7 -38.00 -3.14 -7.85
C PHE A 7 -37.73 -3.79 -9.21
N ASN A 8 -37.91 -3.02 -10.28
CA ASN A 8 -37.02 -3.02 -11.44
C ASN A 8 -37.41 -1.87 -12.40
N LEU A 9 -37.03 -0.63 -12.05
CA LEU A 9 -37.08 0.49 -13.01
C LEU A 9 -36.15 1.66 -12.64
N ILE A 10 -34.99 1.42 -12.05
CA ILE A 10 -33.93 2.44 -11.96
C ILE A 10 -32.60 1.79 -12.30
N LEU A 11 -32.52 1.35 -13.56
CA LEU A 11 -31.29 1.35 -14.33
C LEU A 11 -31.42 2.56 -15.28
N PHE A 12 -30.34 3.32 -15.43
CA PHE A 12 -30.16 4.51 -16.29
C PHE A 12 -30.60 5.87 -15.75
N LEU A 13 -29.69 6.51 -15.01
CA LEU A 13 -29.27 7.91 -15.22
C LEU A 13 -27.91 8.08 -14.51
N LEU A 14 -26.81 7.83 -15.23
CA LEU A 14 -26.00 8.85 -15.90
C LEU A 14 -25.28 9.80 -14.93
N LEU A 15 -23.95 9.64 -14.95
CA LEU A 15 -22.99 10.74 -15.11
C LEU A 15 -23.20 11.93 -14.16
N ILE A 16 -22.56 11.87 -12.99
CA ILE A 16 -22.12 13.08 -12.33
C ILE A 16 -20.63 12.95 -12.02
N THR A 17 -19.88 13.69 -12.84
CA THR A 17 -18.68 14.46 -12.49
C THR A 17 -17.45 13.70 -12.02
N SER A 18 -16.56 13.49 -13.00
CA SER A 18 -15.16 13.89 -12.89
C SER A 18 -15.01 15.15 -12.04
N CYS A 19 -14.52 14.99 -10.80
CA CYS A 19 -13.94 16.11 -10.07
C CYS A 19 -12.44 16.12 -10.41
N SER A 20 -12.10 16.90 -11.43
CA SER A 20 -10.74 17.39 -11.67
C SER A 20 -10.26 18.07 -10.39
N THR A 21 -9.14 17.60 -9.85
CA THR A 21 -8.38 18.32 -8.82
C THR A 21 -7.80 19.59 -9.42
N GLU A 22 -8.46 20.71 -9.16
CA GLU A 22 -7.98 22.05 -9.45
C GLU A 22 -7.00 22.46 -8.35
N SER A 23 -5.70 22.37 -8.64
CA SER A 23 -4.63 22.82 -7.75
C SER A 23 -4.60 24.35 -7.73
N ALA A 24 -5.23 24.93 -6.72
CA ALA A 24 -5.14 26.35 -6.40
C ALA A 24 -3.68 26.74 -6.06
N LYS A 25 -3.09 27.59 -6.90
CA LYS A 25 -1.76 28.18 -6.70
C LYS A 25 -1.92 29.41 -5.81
N ASN A 26 -1.60 29.29 -4.53
CA ASN A 26 -1.47 30.44 -3.65
C ASN A 26 0.02 30.66 -3.33
N LYS A 27 0.50 31.87 -3.63
CA LYS A 27 1.85 32.38 -3.31
C LYS A 27 1.87 32.80 -1.83
N GLY A 28 2.92 32.42 -1.11
CA GLY A 28 3.23 32.98 0.21
C GLY A 28 4.17 32.11 1.05
N GLU A 29 5.47 32.29 0.81
CA GLU A 29 6.63 32.33 1.72
C GLU A 29 6.82 31.33 2.90
N GLU A 30 8.08 30.84 2.98
CA GLU A 30 8.86 30.27 4.09
C GLU A 30 8.68 28.81 4.58
N GLU A 31 9.60 27.96 4.08
CA GLU A 31 10.45 26.97 4.77
C GLU A 31 9.87 25.99 5.82
N LYS A 32 9.69 24.72 5.40
CA LYS A 32 10.41 23.55 5.96
C LYS A 32 10.05 22.29 5.16
N ASP A 33 11.08 21.55 4.73
CA ASP A 33 11.02 20.35 3.89
C ASP A 33 9.90 19.37 4.25
N ALA A 34 8.76 19.50 3.58
CA ALA A 34 7.70 18.52 3.58
C ALA A 34 8.13 17.36 2.67
N VAL A 35 8.81 16.37 3.25
CA VAL A 35 9.02 15.08 2.58
C VAL A 35 7.66 14.39 2.52
N GLN A 36 6.93 14.63 1.42
CA GLN A 36 5.65 13.99 1.13
C GLN A 36 5.89 12.49 0.94
N SER A 37 5.41 11.68 1.89
CA SER A 37 5.49 10.23 1.79
C SER A 37 4.61 9.75 0.65
N SER A 38 5.20 9.10 -0.35
CA SER A 38 4.47 8.46 -1.44
C SER A 38 4.50 6.95 -1.21
N LEU A 39 3.32 6.35 -1.10
CA LEU A 39 3.14 4.91 -1.06
C LEU A 39 3.35 4.34 -2.47
N VAL A 40 4.22 3.34 -2.59
CA VAL A 40 4.48 2.66 -3.87
C VAL A 40 4.07 1.21 -3.76
N TYR A 41 2.94 0.86 -4.37
CA TYR A 41 2.40 -0.50 -4.37
C TYR A 41 1.60 -0.79 -5.64
N VAL A 42 1.43 -2.07 -5.94
CA VAL A 42 0.59 -2.60 -7.02
C VAL A 42 -0.30 -3.69 -6.43
N ILE A 43 -1.60 -3.64 -6.69
CA ILE A 43 -2.54 -4.71 -6.38
C ILE A 43 -3.49 -4.87 -7.57
N ASN A 44 -3.45 -6.05 -8.19
CA ASN A 44 -4.37 -6.45 -9.24
C ASN A 44 -4.43 -7.99 -9.31
N ASP A 45 -5.13 -8.54 -10.29
CA ASP A 45 -5.34 -9.99 -10.42
C ASP A 45 -4.06 -10.76 -10.73
N ASP A 46 -3.06 -10.10 -11.30
CA ASP A 46 -1.81 -10.73 -11.69
C ASP A 46 -0.72 -10.61 -10.62
N GLU A 47 -0.70 -9.50 -9.87
CA GLU A 47 0.39 -9.15 -8.98
C GLU A 47 -0.10 -8.43 -7.73
N ALA A 48 0.55 -8.74 -6.61
CA ALA A 48 0.60 -7.87 -5.44
C ALA A 48 2.06 -7.52 -5.12
N SER A 49 2.41 -6.23 -5.11
CA SER A 49 3.76 -5.78 -4.77
C SER A 49 3.75 -4.50 -3.94
N LEU A 50 4.72 -4.41 -3.04
CA LEU A 50 4.90 -3.28 -2.14
C LEU A 50 6.37 -2.88 -2.12
N VAL A 51 6.62 -1.58 -2.17
CA VAL A 51 7.96 -1.02 -2.04
C VAL A 51 7.97 0.06 -0.95
N LEU A 52 8.80 -0.18 0.05
CA LEU A 52 9.02 0.65 1.22
C LEU A 52 10.38 1.35 1.17
N SER A 53 10.42 2.52 1.79
CA SER A 53 11.57 3.39 1.92
C SER A 53 11.64 4.02 3.31
N SER A 54 12.77 4.64 3.64
CA SER A 54 12.95 5.30 4.94
C SER A 54 11.98 6.47 5.22
N SER A 55 11.27 7.00 4.21
CA SER A 55 10.30 8.08 4.40
C SER A 55 8.94 7.61 4.87
N ASN A 56 8.64 6.30 4.78
CA ASN A 56 7.34 5.79 5.20
C ASN A 56 7.14 5.96 6.71
N SER A 57 5.94 6.41 7.06
CA SER A 57 5.52 6.66 8.44
C SER A 57 4.79 5.44 9.03
N LYS A 58 4.47 5.49 10.33
CA LYS A 58 3.65 4.43 10.94
C LYS A 58 2.25 4.36 10.34
N SER A 59 1.61 5.51 10.08
CA SER A 59 0.26 5.54 9.49
C SER A 59 0.26 4.96 8.08
N ASP A 60 1.33 5.20 7.31
CA ASP A 60 1.50 4.62 5.97
C ASP A 60 1.49 3.09 6.02
N LEU A 61 2.20 2.50 6.99
CA LEU A 61 2.29 1.05 7.14
C LEU A 61 0.96 0.43 7.59
N GLU A 62 0.21 1.09 8.49
CA GLU A 62 -1.12 0.62 8.87
C GLU A 62 -2.11 0.72 7.70
N GLN A 63 -2.05 1.81 6.92
CA GLN A 63 -2.87 1.96 5.72
C GLN A 63 -2.57 0.85 4.70
N LEU A 64 -1.30 0.53 4.48
CA LEU A 64 -0.91 -0.58 3.61
C LEU A 64 -1.43 -1.93 4.13
N LYS A 65 -1.38 -2.18 5.43
CA LYS A 65 -1.96 -3.39 6.04
C LYS A 65 -3.42 -3.55 5.68
N GLU A 66 -4.21 -2.49 5.86
CA GLU A 66 -5.64 -2.52 5.57
C GLU A 66 -5.92 -2.74 4.08
N ILE A 67 -5.19 -2.04 3.20
CA ILE A 67 -5.33 -2.16 1.75
C ILE A 67 -5.03 -3.60 1.30
N PHE A 68 -3.89 -4.17 1.69
CA PHE A 68 -3.47 -5.50 1.26
C PHE A 68 -4.38 -6.61 1.83
N LYS A 69 -4.82 -6.46 3.08
CA LYS A 69 -5.77 -7.42 3.68
C LYS A 69 -7.12 -7.39 2.97
N LYS A 70 -7.63 -6.20 2.66
CA LYS A 70 -8.94 -6.04 2.03
C LYS A 70 -8.94 -6.53 0.58
N ASP A 71 -7.91 -6.18 -0.20
CA ASP A 71 -7.96 -6.34 -1.66
C ASP A 71 -7.41 -7.70 -2.13
N LYS A 72 -6.52 -8.34 -1.35
CA LYS A 72 -5.88 -9.62 -1.73
C LYS A 72 -5.81 -10.66 -0.60
N ASP A 73 -6.44 -10.41 0.55
CA ASP A 73 -6.31 -11.25 1.74
C ASP A 73 -4.85 -11.49 2.15
N ILE A 74 -3.98 -10.49 1.95
CA ILE A 74 -2.57 -10.56 2.36
C ILE A 74 -2.42 -9.94 3.74
N ASP A 75 -1.88 -10.71 4.68
CA ASP A 75 -1.55 -10.21 6.02
C ASP A 75 -0.13 -9.65 6.03
N LEU A 76 -0.03 -8.36 6.35
CA LEU A 76 1.23 -7.68 6.61
C LEU A 76 1.37 -7.43 8.11
N ASP A 77 2.54 -7.70 8.68
CA ASP A 77 2.85 -7.36 10.07
C ASP A 77 4.11 -6.49 10.16
N PHE A 78 3.92 -5.30 10.72
CA PHE A 78 4.96 -4.31 10.99
C PHE A 78 5.14 -4.05 12.50
N SER A 79 4.55 -4.86 13.38
CA SER A 79 4.48 -4.65 14.83
C SER A 79 5.85 -4.51 15.49
N LYS A 80 6.87 -5.15 14.92
CA LYS A 80 8.27 -5.11 15.38
C LYS A 80 9.10 -4.01 14.70
N SER A 81 8.52 -3.27 13.75
CA SER A 81 9.17 -2.09 13.18
C SER A 81 9.29 -0.99 14.21
N THR A 82 10.36 -0.19 14.11
CA THR A 82 10.61 0.93 15.03
C THR A 82 10.76 2.22 14.27
N PHE A 83 10.37 3.31 14.92
CA PHE A 83 10.35 4.64 14.33
C PHE A 83 11.26 5.57 15.14
N THR A 84 11.75 6.61 14.49
CA THR A 84 12.42 7.73 15.13
C THR A 84 11.40 8.64 15.79
N ASP A 85 11.84 9.53 16.68
CA ASP A 85 10.98 10.53 17.34
C ASP A 85 10.29 11.48 16.35
N LYS A 86 10.83 11.58 15.12
CA LYS A 86 10.26 12.34 14.00
C LYS A 86 9.26 11.53 13.17
N GLY A 87 8.88 10.33 13.62
CA GLY A 87 7.90 9.46 12.94
C GLY A 87 8.42 8.70 11.72
N LYS A 88 9.71 8.81 11.37
CA LYS A 88 10.33 8.09 10.24
C LYS A 88 10.80 6.70 10.62
N LEU A 89 10.85 5.77 9.66
CA LEU A 89 11.33 4.41 9.90
C LEU A 89 12.79 4.36 10.38
N LYS A 90 13.01 3.76 11.56
CA LYS A 90 14.35 3.50 12.13
C LYS A 90 14.81 2.06 11.85
N ARG A 91 13.87 1.12 11.88
CA ARG A 91 14.06 -0.29 11.56
C ARG A 91 12.76 -0.81 10.96
N LEU A 92 12.84 -1.47 9.81
CA LEU A 92 11.70 -2.20 9.25
C LEU A 92 11.84 -3.65 9.70
N HIS A 93 10.79 -4.17 10.30
CA HIS A 93 10.55 -5.61 10.36
C HIS A 93 9.18 -5.83 9.71
N MET A 94 9.16 -6.54 8.61
CA MET A 94 7.98 -6.82 7.80
C MET A 94 7.83 -8.34 7.67
N ILE A 95 6.71 -8.85 8.16
CA ILE A 95 6.29 -10.23 7.90
C ILE A 95 5.12 -10.16 6.92
N VAL A 96 5.17 -11.02 5.90
CA VAL A 96 4.16 -11.11 4.85
C VAL A 96 3.62 -12.53 4.82
N ASP A 97 2.30 -12.67 4.86
CA ASP A 97 1.58 -13.91 4.64
C ASP A 97 0.55 -13.68 3.55
N CYS A 98 0.78 -14.29 2.38
CA CYS A 98 -0.12 -14.16 1.24
C CYS A 98 -1.37 -15.03 1.35
N ASN A 99 -1.51 -15.85 2.41
CA ASN A 99 -2.60 -16.78 2.65
C ASN A 99 -2.85 -17.81 1.52
N ASP A 100 -1.90 -17.96 0.60
CA ASP A 100 -1.90 -18.91 -0.51
C ASP A 100 -0.74 -19.91 -0.44
N GLY A 101 -0.09 -19.97 0.73
CA GLY A 101 1.08 -20.81 0.98
C GLY A 101 2.42 -20.07 0.87
N PHE A 102 2.46 -18.85 0.34
CA PHE A 102 3.67 -18.04 0.30
C PHE A 102 3.75 -17.08 1.49
N LYS A 103 4.88 -17.13 2.21
CA LYS A 103 5.17 -16.29 3.38
C LYS A 103 6.62 -15.85 3.39
N GLY A 104 6.91 -14.72 4.03
CA GLY A 104 8.26 -14.19 4.14
C GLY A 104 8.44 -13.25 5.32
N ASP A 105 9.70 -13.05 5.71
CA ASP A 105 10.13 -12.13 6.77
C ASP A 105 11.30 -11.29 6.22
N LEU A 106 11.29 -9.99 6.51
CA LEU A 106 12.36 -9.06 6.22
C LEU A 106 12.62 -8.14 7.42
N GLU A 107 13.84 -8.18 7.97
CA GLU A 107 14.36 -7.20 8.92
C GLU A 107 15.50 -6.38 8.30
N VAL A 108 15.38 -5.05 8.32
CA VAL A 108 16.40 -4.14 7.78
C VAL A 108 16.57 -2.89 8.63
N SER A 109 17.81 -2.39 8.65
CA SER A 109 18.17 -1.15 9.34
C SER A 109 17.76 0.10 8.56
N SER A 110 17.65 1.25 9.24
CA SER A 110 17.47 2.54 8.59
C SER A 110 18.57 2.91 7.60
N LEU A 111 19.82 2.45 7.79
CA LEU A 111 20.89 2.68 6.82
C LEU A 111 20.57 1.96 5.50
N THR A 112 20.18 0.69 5.60
CA THR A 112 19.78 -0.11 4.43
C THR A 112 18.58 0.50 3.71
N LEU A 113 17.55 0.96 4.44
CA LEU A 113 16.35 1.60 3.88
C LEU A 113 16.60 2.95 3.19
N LYS A 114 17.71 3.62 3.53
CA LYS A 114 18.14 4.85 2.84
C LYS A 114 18.87 4.55 1.54
N LEU A 115 19.57 3.42 1.49
CA LEU A 115 20.41 3.02 0.35
C LEU A 115 19.66 2.17 -0.68
N LYS A 116 18.71 1.36 -0.22
CA LYS A 116 18.00 0.38 -1.03
C LYS A 116 16.53 0.37 -0.66
N LYS A 117 15.68 0.25 -1.69
CA LYS A 117 14.26 -0.01 -1.51
C LYS A 117 14.05 -1.45 -1.06
N GLN A 118 13.03 -1.63 -0.23
CA GLN A 118 12.74 -2.90 0.42
C GLN A 118 11.28 -3.22 0.20
N GLY A 119 10.92 -4.48 0.08
CA GLY A 119 9.54 -4.80 -0.26
C GLY A 119 9.31 -6.27 -0.48
N PHE A 120 8.15 -6.55 -1.07
CA PHE A 120 7.82 -7.89 -1.53
C PHE A 120 7.06 -7.83 -2.86
N ARG A 121 7.06 -8.95 -3.56
CA ARG A 121 6.28 -9.19 -4.78
C ARG A 121 5.70 -10.59 -4.74
N ARG A 122 4.43 -10.71 -5.11
CA ARG A 122 3.72 -11.95 -5.35
C ARG A 122 3.16 -11.92 -6.79
N ASP A 123 3.68 -12.79 -7.66
CA ASP A 123 3.23 -12.96 -9.05
C ASP A 123 2.29 -14.16 -9.16
N TYR A 124 1.00 -13.89 -9.36
CA TYR A 124 -0.05 -14.91 -9.46
C TYR A 124 -0.13 -15.57 -10.84
N LEU A 125 0.45 -14.95 -11.88
CA LEU A 125 0.44 -15.52 -13.23
C LEU A 125 1.56 -16.53 -13.48
N ILE A 126 2.51 -16.68 -12.53
CA ILE A 126 3.69 -17.54 -12.71
C ILE A 126 4.42 -17.18 -14.02
N ARG A 127 4.45 -15.87 -14.36
CA ARG A 127 5.19 -15.39 -15.53
C ARG A 127 6.68 -15.58 -15.32
N ASP A 128 7.11 -15.39 -14.07
CA ASP A 128 8.46 -15.63 -13.61
C ASP A 128 8.59 -17.00 -12.91
N ASN A 129 9.81 -17.55 -12.91
CA ASN A 129 10.15 -18.75 -12.11
C ASN A 129 10.14 -18.50 -10.59
N VAL A 130 9.92 -17.26 -10.15
CA VAL A 130 9.93 -16.85 -8.74
C VAL A 130 8.58 -16.18 -8.39
N PRO A 131 7.59 -16.98 -7.95
CA PRO A 131 6.23 -16.50 -7.70
C PRO A 131 6.11 -15.61 -6.45
N PHE A 132 7.09 -15.66 -5.55
CA PHE A 132 7.15 -14.82 -4.35
C PHE A 132 8.59 -14.38 -4.08
N TYR A 133 8.76 -13.10 -3.78
CA TYR A 133 10.04 -12.50 -3.42
C TYR A 133 9.85 -11.46 -2.32
N ILE A 134 10.79 -11.41 -1.37
CA ILE A 134 10.85 -10.40 -0.32
C ILE A 134 12.31 -9.99 -0.10
N GLY A 135 12.56 -8.68 0.00
CA GLY A 135 13.91 -8.14 0.16
C GLY A 135 14.15 -6.86 -0.65
N ASN A 136 15.35 -6.76 -1.23
CA ASN A 136 15.75 -5.59 -2.02
C ASN A 136 14.96 -5.54 -3.33
N MET A 137 14.23 -4.44 -3.58
CA MET A 137 13.38 -4.24 -4.76
C MET A 137 13.99 -3.22 -5.73
#